data_AF-A0A5J4XM46-F1
#
_entry.id   AF-A0A5J4XM46-F1
#
_cell.length_a   1.000
_cell.length_b   1.000
_cell.length_c   1.000
_cell.angle_alpha   90.00
_cell.angle_beta   90.00
_cell.angle_gamma   90.00
#
_symmetry.space_group_name_H-M   'P 1'
#
loop_
_entity.id
_entity.type
_entity.pdbx_description
1 polymer ?
#
loop_
_entity_poly.entity_id
_entity_poly.type
_entity_poly.pdbx_seq_one_letter_code
_entity_poly.pdbx_strand_id
1 'polypeptide(L)'
;MGSDFNLPQTDPQVVRQFQKEYLDMSRKGDEETPNACFRFVWALVHSPDPAHVERGLDLAQSMIKAGELQQQGLNDLVYLCAVAQYRRGSYQAARTQLNEYLKVAPSSHQAAELKSAVDDAIVKEGLIGVGVGTGLVTVAAVAIGLLMSSRKR
;
A
#
# COMPACT_ATOMS: atom_id res chain seq x y z
N MET A 1 -2.38 -17.06 12.84
CA MET A 1 -3.05 -17.08 11.53
C MET A 1 -2.87 -15.71 10.91
N GLY A 2 -2.06 -15.57 9.87
CA GLY A 2 -2.02 -14.33 9.09
C GLY A 2 -3.34 -14.24 8.34
N SER A 3 -4.09 -13.16 8.54
CA SER A 3 -5.20 -12.84 7.65
C SER A 3 -4.61 -12.71 6.25
N ASP A 4 -5.00 -13.59 5.33
CA ASP A 4 -4.62 -13.51 3.93
C ASP A 4 -5.18 -12.21 3.37
N PHE A 5 -4.39 -11.13 3.46
CA PHE A 5 -4.74 -9.82 2.94
C PHE A 5 -4.89 -9.98 1.42
N ASN A 6 -6.14 -10.06 0.97
CA ASN A 6 -6.46 -10.31 -0.42
C ASN A 6 -6.91 -9.03 -1.10
N LEU A 7 -6.04 -8.51 -1.95
CA LEU A 7 -6.39 -7.36 -2.78
C LEU A 7 -7.35 -7.80 -3.89
N PRO A 8 -8.31 -6.94 -4.27
CA PRO A 8 -9.18 -7.21 -5.41
C PRO A 8 -8.38 -7.59 -6.67
N GLN A 9 -8.94 -8.45 -7.51
CA GLN A 9 -8.38 -8.75 -8.82
C GLN A 9 -9.34 -8.34 -9.91
N THR A 10 -8.78 -7.78 -10.99
CA THR A 10 -9.56 -7.29 -12.13
C THR A 10 -9.36 -8.18 -13.34
N ASP A 11 -10.45 -8.49 -14.04
CA ASP A 11 -10.44 -9.23 -15.30
C ASP A 11 -9.84 -8.37 -16.43
N PRO A 12 -8.99 -8.94 -17.32
CA PRO A 12 -8.50 -8.25 -18.52
C PRO A 12 -9.58 -7.60 -19.41
N GLN A 13 -10.82 -8.09 -19.40
CA GLN A 13 -11.94 -7.47 -20.10
C GLN A 13 -12.32 -6.11 -19.48
N VAL A 14 -12.35 -6.01 -18.15
CA VAL A 14 -12.65 -4.77 -17.43
C VAL A 14 -11.56 -3.73 -17.69
N VAL A 15 -10.29 -4.14 -17.70
CA VAL A 15 -9.18 -3.24 -18.07
C VAL A 15 -9.37 -2.65 -19.46
N ARG A 16 -9.72 -3.50 -20.45
CA ARG A 16 -9.98 -3.05 -21.84
C ARG A 16 -11.19 -2.12 -21.93
N GLN A 17 -12.24 -2.40 -21.17
CA GLN A 17 -13.45 -1.56 -21.14
C GLN A 17 -13.13 -0.16 -20.63
N PHE A 18 -12.49 -0.03 -19.46
CA PHE A 18 -12.15 1.28 -18.91
C PHE A 18 -11.07 2.00 -19.72
N GLN A 19 -10.14 1.27 -20.35
CA GLN A 19 -9.20 1.88 -21.28
C GLN A 19 -9.94 2.56 -22.45
N LYS A 20 -10.92 1.86 -23.05
CA LYS A 20 -11.71 2.41 -24.16
C LYS A 20 -12.49 3.64 -23.71
N GLU A 21 -13.17 3.55 -22.58
CA GLU A 21 -13.95 4.65 -22.00
C GLU A 21 -13.10 5.90 -21.76
N TYR A 22 -11.94 5.74 -21.11
CA TYR A 22 -11.00 6.83 -20.85
C TYR A 22 -10.49 7.48 -22.15
N LEU A 23 -10.13 6.67 -23.16
CA LEU A 23 -9.66 7.18 -24.45
C LEU A 23 -10.77 7.90 -25.25
N ASP A 24 -12.01 7.43 -25.15
CA ASP A 24 -13.14 8.05 -25.83
C ASP A 24 -13.50 9.40 -25.20
N MET A 25 -13.47 9.51 -23.86
CA MET A 25 -13.70 10.76 -23.13
C MET A 25 -12.56 11.76 -23.32
N SER A 26 -11.30 11.30 -23.26
CA SER A 26 -10.13 12.15 -23.49
C SER A 26 -10.14 12.76 -24.89
N ARG A 27 -10.58 12.01 -25.91
CA ARG A 27 -10.71 12.50 -27.29
C ARG A 27 -11.79 13.56 -27.45
N LYS A 28 -12.85 13.49 -26.65
CA LYS A 28 -13.96 14.45 -26.69
C LYS A 28 -13.69 15.70 -25.83
N GLY A 29 -12.67 15.67 -24.97
CA GLY A 29 -12.41 16.72 -24.00
C GLY A 29 -13.51 16.79 -22.93
N ASP A 30 -14.03 15.63 -22.52
CA ASP A 30 -15.14 15.53 -21.56
C ASP A 30 -14.68 15.91 -20.15
N GLU A 31 -15.50 16.65 -19.40
CA GLU A 31 -15.23 17.04 -18.01
C GLU A 31 -15.15 15.80 -17.08
N GLU A 32 -15.75 14.68 -17.46
CA GLU A 32 -15.71 13.40 -16.74
C GLU A 32 -14.42 12.58 -16.99
N THR A 33 -13.50 13.09 -17.82
CA THR A 33 -12.23 12.42 -18.13
C THR A 33 -11.42 12.04 -16.89
N PRO A 34 -11.29 12.88 -15.84
CA PRO A 34 -10.60 12.51 -14.61
C PRO A 34 -11.25 11.30 -13.91
N ASN A 35 -12.57 11.23 -13.87
CA ASN A 35 -13.28 10.09 -13.25
C ASN A 35 -13.11 8.80 -14.06
N ALA A 36 -13.12 8.88 -15.39
CA ALA A 36 -12.82 7.73 -16.24
C ALA A 36 -11.36 7.26 -16.11
N CYS A 37 -10.43 8.21 -15.99
CA CYS A 37 -9.02 7.93 -15.72
C CYS A 37 -8.86 7.21 -14.37
N PHE A 38 -9.57 7.67 -13.32
CA PHE A 38 -9.58 7.02 -12.01
C PHE A 38 -10.05 5.56 -12.08
N ARG A 39 -11.17 5.28 -12.78
CA ARG A 39 -11.66 3.90 -12.99
C ARG A 39 -10.63 3.04 -13.72
N PHE A 40 -9.96 3.61 -14.72
CA PHE A 40 -8.92 2.92 -15.46
C PHE A 40 -7.69 2.61 -14.59
N VAL A 41 -7.22 3.57 -13.77
CA VAL A 41 -6.16 3.36 -12.77
C VAL A 41 -6.53 2.22 -11.82
N TRP A 42 -7.75 2.23 -11.28
CA TRP A 42 -8.21 1.19 -10.38
C TRP A 42 -8.12 -0.20 -11.04
N ALA A 43 -8.56 -0.34 -12.29
CA ALA A 43 -8.49 -1.62 -13.00
C ALA A 43 -7.05 -2.06 -13.29
N LEU A 44 -6.17 -1.12 -13.65
CA LEU A 44 -4.76 -1.39 -13.92
C LEU A 44 -4.02 -1.91 -12.67
N VAL A 45 -4.20 -1.24 -11.53
CA VAL A 45 -3.52 -1.60 -10.27
C VAL A 45 -3.96 -2.97 -9.75
N HIS A 46 -5.20 -3.37 -10.00
CA HIS A 46 -5.74 -4.67 -9.59
C HIS A 46 -5.57 -5.78 -10.64
N SER A 47 -5.00 -5.48 -11.81
CA SER A 47 -4.66 -6.46 -12.84
C SER A 47 -3.58 -7.45 -12.34
N PRO A 48 -3.59 -8.71 -12.79
CA PRO A 48 -2.51 -9.66 -12.52
C PRO A 48 -1.24 -9.37 -13.34
N ASP A 49 -1.33 -8.58 -14.41
CA ASP A 49 -0.21 -8.19 -15.26
C ASP A 49 0.66 -7.09 -14.59
N PRO A 50 1.94 -7.35 -14.30
CA PRO A 50 2.85 -6.35 -13.72
C PRO A 50 2.99 -5.07 -14.55
N ALA A 51 2.92 -5.16 -15.88
CA ALA A 51 2.99 -4.00 -16.76
C ALA A 51 1.77 -3.09 -16.61
N HIS A 52 0.59 -3.67 -16.36
CA HIS A 52 -0.60 -2.90 -16.02
C HIS A 52 -0.44 -2.20 -14.67
N VAL A 53 0.10 -2.88 -13.65
CA VAL A 53 0.30 -2.30 -12.33
C VAL A 53 1.26 -1.12 -12.38
N GLU A 54 2.37 -1.24 -13.13
CA GLU A 54 3.32 -0.15 -13.34
C GLU A 54 2.65 1.06 -14.03
N ARG A 55 1.95 0.83 -15.14
CA ARG A 55 1.21 1.88 -15.85
C ARG A 55 0.16 2.55 -14.95
N GLY A 56 -0.53 1.77 -14.12
CA GLY A 56 -1.51 2.26 -13.17
C GLY A 56 -0.89 3.19 -12.12
N LEU A 57 0.30 2.85 -11.62
CA LEU A 57 1.03 3.70 -10.68
C LEU A 57 1.42 5.04 -11.31
N ASP A 58 1.98 5.02 -12.52
CA ASP A 58 2.43 6.25 -13.21
C ASP A 58 1.25 7.18 -13.50
N LEU A 59 0.13 6.61 -13.93
CA LEU A 59 -1.09 7.35 -14.20
C LEU A 59 -1.70 7.93 -12.91
N ALA A 60 -1.75 7.16 -11.83
CA ALA A 60 -2.22 7.62 -10.53
C ALA A 60 -1.38 8.80 -9.99
N GLN A 61 -0.04 8.71 -10.07
CA GLN A 61 0.85 9.79 -9.66
C GLN A 61 0.67 11.04 -10.51
N SER A 62 0.43 10.87 -11.81
CA SER A 62 0.16 11.98 -12.73
C SER A 62 -1.15 12.68 -12.38
N MET A 63 -2.21 11.93 -12.08
CA MET A 63 -3.50 12.49 -11.64
C MET A 63 -3.40 13.22 -10.30
N ILE A 64 -2.66 12.67 -9.33
CA ILE A 64 -2.43 13.34 -8.04
C ILE A 64 -1.74 14.69 -8.24
N LYS A 65 -0.71 14.74 -9.12
CA LYS A 65 0.01 15.99 -9.44
C LYS A 65 -0.87 16.99 -10.17
N ALA A 66 -1.75 16.53 -11.05
CA ALA A 66 -2.69 17.39 -11.77
C ALA A 66 -3.75 18.01 -10.84
N GLY A 67 -4.16 17.29 -9.79
CA GLY A 67 -5.07 17.82 -8.78
C GLY A 67 -6.50 18.03 -9.30
N GLU A 68 -6.88 17.32 -10.36
CA GLU A 68 -8.16 17.50 -11.07
C GLU A 68 -9.34 16.78 -10.37
N LEU A 69 -9.08 15.91 -9.40
CA LEU A 69 -10.11 15.25 -8.60
C LEU A 69 -10.41 16.02 -7.30
N GLN A 70 -11.62 15.81 -6.78
CA GLN A 70 -11.96 16.22 -5.42
C GLN A 70 -11.05 15.53 -4.39
N GLN A 71 -10.94 16.14 -3.20
CA GLN A 71 -10.05 15.65 -2.13
C GLN A 71 -10.25 14.16 -1.80
N GLN A 72 -11.48 13.67 -1.82
CA GLN A 72 -11.76 12.25 -1.60
C GLN A 72 -11.16 11.36 -2.71
N GLY A 73 -11.31 11.73 -3.98
CA GLY A 73 -10.72 10.99 -5.10
C GLY A 73 -9.18 11.03 -5.10
N LEU A 74 -8.59 12.14 -4.64
CA LEU A 74 -7.14 12.22 -4.45
C LEU A 74 -6.66 11.28 -3.34
N ASN A 75 -7.39 11.20 -2.22
CA ASN A 75 -7.09 10.26 -1.13
C ASN A 75 -7.19 8.81 -1.62
N ASP A 76 -8.20 8.48 -2.43
CA ASP A 76 -8.35 7.15 -3.01
C ASP A 76 -7.21 6.82 -3.99
N LEU A 77 -6.73 7.80 -4.77
CA LEU A 77 -5.54 7.62 -5.63
C LEU A 77 -4.25 7.41 -4.83
N VAL A 78 -4.09 8.07 -3.69
CA VAL A 78 -2.93 7.86 -2.79
C VAL A 78 -2.95 6.42 -2.26
N TYR A 79 -4.14 5.90 -1.91
CA TYR A 79 -4.28 4.50 -1.53
C TYR A 79 -3.94 3.56 -2.71
N LEU A 80 -4.47 3.82 -3.91
CA LEU A 80 -4.18 3.00 -5.10
C LEU A 80 -2.69 3.01 -5.49
N CYS A 81 -1.99 4.14 -5.33
CA CYS A 81 -0.54 4.19 -5.49
C CYS A 81 0.19 3.24 -4.53
N ALA A 82 -0.23 3.19 -3.25
CA ALA A 82 0.36 2.28 -2.28
C ALA A 82 0.06 0.80 -2.61
N VAL A 83 -1.14 0.49 -3.10
CA VAL A 83 -1.50 -0.85 -3.59
C VAL A 83 -0.59 -1.27 -4.75
N ALA A 84 -0.35 -0.37 -5.72
CA ALA A 84 0.51 -0.65 -6.85
C ALA A 84 1.98 -0.86 -6.43
N GLN A 85 2.49 -0.05 -5.50
CA GLN A 85 3.83 -0.21 -4.94
C GLN A 85 3.97 -1.56 -4.21
N TYR A 86 2.96 -1.96 -3.41
CA TYR A 86 2.93 -3.26 -2.75
C TYR A 86 2.98 -4.41 -3.75
N ARG A 87 2.15 -4.37 -4.81
CA ARG A 87 2.11 -5.42 -5.84
C ARG A 87 3.41 -5.52 -6.65
N ARG A 88 4.13 -4.42 -6.81
CA ARG A 88 5.45 -4.38 -7.47
C ARG A 88 6.61 -4.79 -6.56
N GLY A 89 6.37 -5.12 -5.29
CA GLY A 89 7.42 -5.43 -4.32
C GLY A 89 8.17 -4.20 -3.80
N SER A 90 7.69 -2.99 -4.08
CA SER A 90 8.28 -1.73 -3.59
C SER A 90 7.81 -1.41 -2.17
N TYR A 91 8.02 -2.33 -1.22
CA TYR A 91 7.40 -2.28 0.10
C TYR A 91 7.83 -1.09 0.96
N GLN A 92 9.10 -0.65 0.88
CA GLN A 92 9.58 0.54 1.62
C GLN A 92 8.87 1.82 1.17
N ALA A 93 8.65 1.98 -0.14
CA ALA A 93 7.91 3.12 -0.69
C ALA A 93 6.45 3.08 -0.23
N ALA A 94 5.80 1.90 -0.33
CA ALA A 94 4.43 1.70 0.12
C ALA A 94 4.27 2.04 1.61
N ARG A 95 5.17 1.56 2.47
CA ARG A 95 5.17 1.83 3.91
C ARG A 95 5.29 3.32 4.22
N THR A 96 6.24 3.99 3.58
CA THR A 96 6.46 5.43 3.78
C THR A 96 5.21 6.22 3.40
N GLN A 97 4.64 5.93 2.24
CA GLN A 97 3.43 6.61 1.77
C GLN A 97 2.22 6.35 2.68
N LEU A 98 2.03 5.10 3.12
CA LEU A 98 0.93 4.74 4.03
C LEU A 98 1.06 5.40 5.40
N ASN A 99 2.28 5.54 5.92
CA ASN A 99 2.53 6.27 7.16
C ASN A 99 2.11 7.74 7.03
N GLU A 100 2.48 8.41 5.95
CA GLU A 100 2.05 9.81 5.73
C GLU A 100 0.53 9.91 5.55
N TYR A 101 -0.08 8.99 4.80
CA TYR A 101 -1.53 8.97 4.60
C TYR A 101 -2.29 8.76 5.92
N LEU A 102 -1.85 7.84 6.78
CA LEU A 102 -2.49 7.56 8.06
C LEU A 102 -2.35 8.69 9.09
N LYS A 103 -1.38 9.61 8.95
CA LYS A 103 -1.33 10.84 9.76
C LYS A 103 -2.51 11.76 9.46
N VAL A 104 -2.99 11.75 8.22
CA VAL A 104 -4.13 12.58 7.76
C VAL A 104 -5.46 11.86 7.98
N ALA A 105 -5.51 10.55 7.71
CA ALA A 105 -6.71 9.73 7.82
C ALA A 105 -6.50 8.54 8.78
N PRO A 106 -6.39 8.77 10.10
CA PRO A 106 -6.05 7.72 11.07
C PRO A 106 -7.13 6.64 11.23
N SER A 107 -8.38 6.93 10.86
CA SER A 107 -9.50 5.98 10.89
C SER A 107 -9.61 5.11 9.63
N SER A 108 -8.67 5.23 8.67
CA SER A 108 -8.71 4.43 7.44
C SER A 108 -8.27 2.99 7.70
N HIS A 109 -9.25 2.12 7.95
CA HIS A 109 -9.03 0.68 8.14
C HIS A 109 -8.31 0.04 6.94
N GLN A 110 -8.68 0.40 5.72
CA GLN A 110 -8.07 -0.14 4.49
C GLN A 110 -6.56 0.17 4.40
N ALA A 111 -6.17 1.39 4.75
CA ALA A 111 -4.76 1.78 4.74
C ALA A 111 -3.97 1.13 5.89
N ALA A 112 -4.59 0.97 7.06
CA ALA A 112 -3.98 0.28 8.20
C ALA A 112 -3.73 -1.21 7.89
N GLU A 113 -4.70 -1.89 7.27
CA GLU A 113 -4.57 -3.29 6.84
C GLU A 113 -3.49 -3.45 5.78
N LEU A 114 -3.50 -2.62 4.73
CA LEU A 114 -2.46 -2.64 3.70
C LEU A 114 -1.07 -2.38 4.31
N LYS A 115 -0.96 -1.46 5.26
CA LYS A 115 0.31 -1.20 5.96
C LYS A 115 0.79 -2.42 6.73
N SER A 116 -0.10 -3.13 7.43
CA SER A 116 0.24 -4.39 8.11
C SER A 116 0.76 -5.43 7.12
N ALA A 117 0.09 -5.59 5.97
CA ALA A 117 0.53 -6.52 4.93
C ALA A 117 1.90 -6.14 4.32
N VAL A 118 2.17 -4.83 4.18
CA VAL A 118 3.48 -4.31 3.77
C VAL A 118 4.56 -4.61 4.82
N ASP A 119 4.28 -4.37 6.10
CA ASP A 119 5.22 -4.65 7.19
C ASP A 119 5.56 -6.14 7.25
N ASP A 120 4.57 -7.03 7.11
CA ASP A 120 4.75 -8.48 7.05
C ASP A 120 5.60 -8.91 5.84
N ALA A 121 5.38 -8.29 4.68
CA ALA A 121 6.17 -8.55 3.47
C ALA A 121 7.65 -8.15 3.65
N ILE A 122 7.92 -6.98 4.26
CA ILE A 122 9.28 -6.52 4.57
C ILE A 122 9.99 -7.49 5.52
N VAL A 123 9.30 -7.93 6.58
CA VAL A 123 9.86 -8.91 7.53
C VAL A 123 10.17 -10.21 6.80
N LYS A 124 9.27 -10.70 5.95
CA LYS A 124 9.46 -11.94 5.19
C LYS A 124 10.64 -11.85 4.22
N GLU A 125 10.80 -10.74 3.49
CA GLU A 125 11.97 -10.52 2.63
C GLU A 125 13.28 -10.43 3.42
N GLY A 126 13.26 -9.75 4.58
CA GLY A 126 14.41 -9.68 5.49
C GLY A 126 14.77 -11.05 6.10
N LEU A 127 13.78 -11.89 6.38
CA LEU A 127 13.97 -13.24 6.89
C LEU A 127 14.58 -14.20 5.85
N ILE A 128 14.41 -13.94 4.54
CA ILE A 128 15.03 -14.74 3.48
C ILE A 128 16.55 -14.52 3.41
N GLY A 129 17.06 -13.37 3.89
CA GLY A 129 18.49 -13.07 4.00
C GLY A 129 19.14 -13.46 5.34
N VAL A 130 18.35 -13.64 6.39
CA VAL A 130 18.82 -14.16 7.69
C VAL A 130 18.45 -15.64 7.73
N GLY A 131 19.36 -16.50 7.29
CA GLY A 131 19.20 -17.95 7.36
C GLY A 131 18.56 -18.34 8.69
N VAL A 132 17.44 -19.08 8.61
CA VAL A 132 16.56 -19.47 9.71
C VAL A 132 17.33 -19.68 11.02
N GLY A 133 17.39 -18.64 11.83
CA GLY A 133 17.83 -18.70 13.22
C GLY A 133 16.58 -18.83 14.06
N THR A 134 16.21 -20.06 14.41
CA THR A 134 15.23 -20.32 15.46
C THR A 134 15.73 -19.66 16.75
N GLY A 135 15.22 -18.48 17.07
CA GLY A 135 15.66 -17.72 18.23
C GLY A 135 14.55 -16.83 18.76
N LEU A 136 13.78 -17.37 19.69
CA LEU A 136 12.83 -16.62 20.51
C LEU A 136 13.65 -15.65 21.38
N VAL A 137 13.82 -14.39 20.96
CA VAL A 137 14.44 -13.38 21.83
C VAL A 137 13.35 -12.89 22.78
N THR A 138 13.20 -13.59 23.90
CA THR A 138 12.51 -13.07 25.07
C THR A 138 13.29 -11.86 25.58
N VAL A 139 12.74 -10.65 25.41
CA VAL A 139 13.27 -9.44 26.03
C VAL A 139 13.05 -9.56 27.55
N ALA A 140 14.09 -10.01 28.27
CA ALA A 140 14.13 -9.99 29.72
C ALA A 140 15.12 -8.91 30.18
N ALA A 141 14.61 -7.71 30.42
CA ALA A 141 15.19 -6.68 31.28
C ALA A 141 14.06 -5.66 31.49
N VAL A 142 13.53 -5.40 32.69
CA VAL A 142 14.23 -4.88 33.85
C VAL A 142 13.43 -5.24 35.12
N ALA A 143 14.03 -6.00 36.02
CA ALA A 143 13.68 -5.97 37.43
C ALA A 143 14.91 -5.43 38.17
N ILE A 144 14.89 -4.13 38.48
CA ILE A 144 15.87 -3.52 39.36
C ILE A 144 15.73 -4.22 40.71
N GLY A 145 16.82 -4.88 41.12
CA GLY A 145 16.90 -5.71 42.31
C GLY A 145 16.40 -4.98 43.55
N LEU A 146 15.37 -5.58 44.15
CA LEU A 146 14.96 -5.37 45.52
C LEU A 146 16.03 -5.88 46.50
N LEU A 147 16.05 -5.21 47.66
CA LEU A 147 16.48 -5.68 48.98
C LEU A 147 17.98 -5.73 49.34
N MET A 148 18.33 -4.75 50.19
CA MET A 148 19.03 -4.91 51.49
C MET A 148 19.53 -6.32 51.87
N SER A 149 20.80 -6.43 52.28
CA SER A 149 21.15 -6.81 53.66
C SER A 149 22.67 -6.73 53.93
N SER A 150 22.96 -6.26 55.14
CA SER A 150 24.22 -6.14 55.88
C SER A 150 25.19 -7.33 55.87
N ARG A 151 26.51 -7.07 55.86
CA ARG A 151 27.50 -7.86 56.62
C ARG A 151 28.85 -7.14 56.90
N LYS A 152 28.96 -6.60 58.11
CA LYS A 152 30.09 -6.65 59.07
C LYS A 152 31.53 -6.85 58.52
N ARG A 153 32.38 -5.82 58.65
CA ARG A 153 33.75 -5.91 59.17
C ARG A 153 34.08 -4.66 59.96
#